data_AF-A2GAH5-F1
#
_entry.id   AF-A2GAH5-F1
#
_cell.length_a   1.000
_cell.length_b   1.000
_cell.length_c   1.000
_cell.angle_alpha   90.00
_cell.angle_beta   90.00
_cell.angle_gamma   90.00
#
_symmetry.space_group_name_H-M   'P 1'
#
loop_
_entity.id
_entity.type
_entity.pdbx_description
1 polymer ?
#
loop_
_entity_poly.entity_id
_entity_poly.type
_entity_poly.pdbx_seq_one_letter_code
_entity_poly.pdbx_strand_id
1 'polypeptide(L)'
;MGIGLSVDSYLDSKADGAKSILLLQYENEQLQPVPFTEFIENPLAFTTKPLVCLEPTQQSDAPIVSTPVSNRSLTDTMRLFHQHFRIQNFKLQTQYVWMFASNKLPSTTINELMTYLRKAPLQNYTCNAAVAPSSIFSDLGGINSLKFALKPPSPTQRCRASSPLRTAGQMCGANVNLFSRRSHQVGMNATFVLPVITNQGNIEERFPDEMNLVDEGVFVGSERAAANKQALLDNHITHIINLSGNTSKNHFPETFNYFTVKMNDNDFEEIPNEFWEALTYLKKARDEGGIVLVHCRMGYCRSPALVAAYMSDEKKISIDNALSLIQSKRPEVSVNPGFLDQLHLREDKKRKSKPRLLINTVL
;
A
#
# COMPACT_ATOMS: atom_id res chain seq x y z
N MET A 1 -13.23 5.70 29.05
CA MET A 1 -14.27 4.70 28.68
C MET A 1 -14.84 5.11 27.34
N GLY A 2 -15.07 4.17 26.42
CA GLY A 2 -15.59 4.47 25.09
C GLY A 2 -16.23 3.25 24.42
N ILE A 3 -16.95 3.50 23.33
CA ILE A 3 -17.58 2.46 22.51
C ILE A 3 -16.54 1.89 21.55
N GLY A 4 -16.26 0.60 21.68
CA GLY A 4 -15.30 -0.10 20.84
C GLY A 4 -15.91 -0.77 19.60
N LEU A 5 -15.04 -1.30 18.74
CA LEU A 5 -15.43 -2.18 17.63
C LEU A 5 -15.15 -3.63 18.01
N SER A 6 -16.16 -4.49 17.89
CA SER A 6 -16.02 -5.94 18.14
C SER A 6 -15.23 -6.61 17.01
N VAL A 7 -14.28 -7.48 17.32
CA VAL A 7 -13.45 -8.20 16.36
C VAL A 7 -13.25 -9.65 16.76
N ASP A 8 -13.31 -10.56 15.79
CA ASP A 8 -13.23 -12.02 16.02
C ASP A 8 -11.79 -12.52 16.26
N SER A 9 -10.76 -11.72 15.92
CA SER A 9 -9.36 -12.04 16.21
C SER A 9 -8.52 -10.80 16.53
N TYR A 10 -7.44 -11.06 17.26
CA TYR A 10 -6.45 -10.12 17.81
C TYR A 10 -5.74 -9.27 16.75
N LEU A 11 -5.12 -8.17 17.19
CA LEU A 11 -4.12 -7.46 16.37
C LEU A 11 -2.85 -8.30 16.12
N ASP A 12 -2.61 -9.32 16.96
CA ASP A 12 -1.57 -10.34 16.82
C ASP A 12 -2.17 -11.68 16.39
N SER A 13 -1.52 -12.40 15.49
CA SER A 13 -2.02 -13.59 14.79
C SER A 13 -2.24 -14.87 15.64
N LYS A 14 -2.27 -14.81 16.97
CA LYS A 14 -2.04 -15.99 17.82
C LYS A 14 -3.05 -16.30 18.93
N ALA A 15 -4.23 -15.68 18.97
CA ALA A 15 -5.21 -16.06 20.00
C ALA A 15 -6.66 -15.97 19.52
N ASP A 16 -7.49 -16.86 20.10
CA ASP A 16 -8.92 -17.02 19.80
C ASP A 16 -9.77 -16.19 20.79
N GLY A 17 -10.88 -15.62 20.30
CA GLY A 17 -11.92 -14.94 21.10
C GLY A 17 -12.30 -13.55 20.62
N ALA A 18 -13.58 -13.19 20.73
CA ALA A 18 -14.10 -11.87 20.35
C ALA A 18 -13.63 -10.80 21.35
N LYS A 19 -13.17 -9.65 20.85
CA LYS A 19 -12.69 -8.53 21.67
C LYS A 19 -13.16 -7.19 21.13
N SER A 20 -13.10 -6.16 21.99
CA SER A 20 -13.47 -4.79 21.63
C SER A 20 -12.24 -3.90 21.51
N ILE A 21 -12.09 -3.20 20.40
CA ILE A 21 -10.96 -2.29 20.13
C ILE A 21 -11.42 -0.85 20.35
N LEU A 22 -10.56 0.02 20.89
CA LEU A 22 -10.85 1.45 21.08
C LEU A 22 -10.17 2.30 20.02
N LEU A 23 -10.88 3.32 19.53
CA LEU A 23 -10.31 4.42 18.78
C LEU A 23 -10.22 5.64 19.71
N LEU A 24 -9.06 6.26 19.75
CA LEU A 24 -8.75 7.40 20.58
C LEU A 24 -8.15 8.51 19.71
N GLN A 25 -8.49 9.76 19.97
CA GLN A 25 -7.86 10.93 19.38
C GLN A 25 -6.92 11.58 20.39
N TYR A 26 -5.72 11.92 19.94
CA TYR A 26 -4.74 12.61 20.77
C TYR A 26 -4.87 14.12 20.64
N GLU A 27 -4.99 14.80 21.78
CA GLU A 27 -5.03 16.25 21.89
C GLU A 27 -4.54 16.68 23.27
N ASN A 28 -3.70 17.72 23.33
CA ASN A 28 -3.27 18.36 24.58
C ASN A 28 -2.77 17.36 25.64
N GLU A 29 -1.87 16.45 25.25
CA GLU A 29 -1.32 15.40 26.12
C GLU A 29 -2.38 14.46 26.72
N GLN A 30 -3.50 14.28 26.03
CA GLN A 30 -4.56 13.35 26.44
C GLN A 30 -5.06 12.55 25.25
N LEU A 31 -5.53 11.34 25.53
CA LEU A 31 -6.26 10.50 24.58
C LEU A 31 -7.75 10.52 24.93
N GLN A 32 -8.56 10.97 23.99
CA GLN A 32 -10.02 11.04 24.12
C GLN A 32 -10.68 9.96 23.26
N PRO A 33 -11.68 9.22 23.76
CA PRO A 33 -12.35 8.20 22.98
C PRO A 33 -13.14 8.80 21.82
N VAL A 34 -13.03 8.15 20.65
CA VAL A 34 -13.79 8.49 19.44
C VAL A 34 -14.73 7.34 19.13
N PRO A 35 -16.05 7.59 19.01
CA PRO A 35 -16.98 6.56 18.55
C PRO A 35 -16.61 6.08 17.13
N PHE A 36 -16.45 4.77 16.96
CA PHE A 36 -16.14 4.20 15.64
C PHE A 36 -17.17 4.57 14.57
N THR A 37 -18.44 4.64 14.93
CA THR A 37 -19.52 5.02 14.01
C THR A 37 -19.34 6.44 13.45
N GLU A 38 -19.01 7.41 14.31
CA GLU A 38 -18.78 8.81 13.92
C GLU A 38 -17.54 8.93 13.03
N PHE A 39 -16.46 8.23 13.39
CA PHE A 39 -15.25 8.20 12.59
C PHE A 39 -15.47 7.58 11.21
N ILE A 40 -16.22 6.49 11.12
CA ILE A 40 -16.52 5.82 9.84
C ILE A 40 -17.46 6.67 8.97
N GLU A 41 -18.40 7.40 9.58
CA GLU A 41 -19.31 8.29 8.85
C GLU A 41 -18.58 9.47 8.21
N ASN A 42 -17.60 10.04 8.91
CA ASN A 42 -16.83 11.18 8.44
C ASN A 42 -15.35 11.13 8.86
N PRO A 43 -14.53 10.28 8.23
CA PRO A 43 -13.13 10.11 8.62
C PRO A 43 -12.29 11.38 8.40
N LEU A 44 -12.69 12.22 7.43
CA LEU A 44 -11.97 13.45 7.10
C LEU A 44 -12.01 14.49 8.22
N ALA A 45 -13.05 14.47 9.06
CA ALA A 45 -13.14 15.34 10.24
C ALA A 45 -12.01 15.10 11.25
N PHE A 46 -11.38 13.92 11.21
CA PHE A 46 -10.33 13.51 12.15
C PHE A 46 -8.92 13.65 11.57
N THR A 47 -8.75 14.35 10.45
CA THR A 47 -7.45 14.52 9.78
C THR A 47 -6.55 15.59 10.41
N THR A 48 -7.06 16.37 11.36
CA THR A 48 -6.33 17.49 12.00
C THR A 48 -5.54 17.07 13.22
N LYS A 49 -5.78 15.87 13.77
CA LYS A 49 -5.13 15.33 14.96
C LYS A 49 -4.83 13.85 14.77
N PRO A 50 -3.77 13.30 15.38
CA PRO A 50 -3.47 11.89 15.22
C PRO A 50 -4.46 11.03 16.01
N LEU A 51 -4.81 9.88 15.43
CA LEU A 51 -5.66 8.87 16.06
C LEU A 51 -4.83 7.66 16.46
N VAL A 52 -5.27 6.98 17.51
CA VAL A 52 -4.67 5.78 18.04
C VAL A 52 -5.75 4.73 18.24
N CYS A 53 -5.51 3.54 17.74
CA CYS A 53 -6.32 2.37 17.95
C CYS A 53 -5.58 1.40 18.89
N LEU A 54 -6.27 1.02 19.96
CA LEU A 54 -5.74 0.20 21.04
C LEU A 54 -6.55 -1.08 21.19
N GLU A 55 -5.85 -2.19 21.37
CA GLU A 55 -6.42 -3.41 21.94
C GLU A 55 -6.32 -3.34 23.48
N PRO A 56 -7.47 -3.35 24.21
CA PRO A 56 -7.46 -3.40 25.66
C PRO A 56 -6.76 -4.65 26.18
N THR A 57 -6.01 -4.50 27.27
CA THR A 57 -5.17 -5.57 27.86
C THR A 57 -5.96 -6.62 28.62
N GLN A 58 -7.12 -6.24 29.17
CA GLN A 58 -8.05 -7.17 29.80
C GLN A 58 -9.05 -7.67 28.75
N GLN A 59 -9.45 -8.95 28.82
CA GLN A 59 -10.55 -9.49 28.00
C GLN A 59 -11.78 -8.60 28.22
N SER A 60 -11.98 -7.69 27.28
CA SER A 60 -13.08 -6.74 27.27
C SER A 60 -14.25 -7.44 26.60
N ASP A 61 -14.95 -8.28 27.36
CA ASP A 61 -16.29 -8.80 27.01
C ASP A 61 -17.30 -7.65 27.10
N ALA A 62 -17.05 -6.56 26.37
CA ALA A 62 -17.94 -5.42 26.37
C ALA A 62 -19.24 -5.82 25.66
N PRO A 63 -20.40 -5.50 26.24
CA PRO A 63 -21.68 -5.89 25.66
C PRO A 63 -21.82 -5.28 24.25
N ILE A 64 -22.26 -6.11 23.30
CA ILE A 64 -22.55 -5.65 21.94
C ILE A 64 -23.84 -4.83 21.99
N VAL A 65 -23.76 -3.57 21.59
CA VAL A 65 -24.89 -2.64 21.52
C VAL A 65 -25.33 -2.49 20.07
N SER A 66 -26.64 -2.52 19.84
CA SER A 66 -27.23 -2.23 18.54
C SER A 66 -27.16 -0.72 18.25
N THR A 67 -26.41 -0.34 17.23
CA THR A 67 -26.37 1.03 16.69
C THR A 67 -27.18 1.14 15.39
N PRO A 68 -27.55 2.35 14.93
CA PRO A 68 -28.16 2.52 13.61
C PRO A 68 -27.27 1.87 12.55
N VAL A 69 -27.90 1.09 11.65
CA VAL A 69 -27.17 0.38 10.61
C VAL A 69 -26.57 1.38 9.63
N SER A 70 -25.25 1.46 9.60
CA SER A 70 -24.55 2.14 8.50
C SER A 70 -24.47 1.16 7.34
N ASN A 71 -24.87 1.56 6.14
CA ASN A 71 -24.84 0.69 4.95
C ASN A 71 -23.62 1.03 4.08
N ARG A 72 -22.45 1.17 4.70
CA ARG A 72 -21.22 1.62 4.01
C ARG A 72 -20.46 0.43 3.45
N SER A 73 -19.77 0.65 2.33
CA SER A 73 -18.76 -0.29 1.88
C SER A 73 -17.51 -0.14 2.76
N LEU A 74 -17.08 -1.23 3.41
CA LEU A 74 -15.78 -1.37 4.02
C LEU A 74 -14.68 -1.02 3.02
N THR A 75 -14.79 -1.57 1.80
CA THR A 75 -13.80 -1.36 0.74
C THR A 75 -13.57 0.12 0.47
N ASP A 76 -14.65 0.89 0.28
CA ASP A 76 -14.57 2.33 0.04
C ASP A 76 -14.10 3.11 1.28
N THR A 77 -14.53 2.66 2.47
CA THR A 77 -14.10 3.27 3.74
C THR A 77 -12.60 3.10 3.96
N MET A 78 -12.07 1.88 3.76
CA MET A 78 -10.64 1.62 3.88
C MET A 78 -9.83 2.33 2.80
N ARG A 79 -10.36 2.46 1.57
CA ARG A 79 -9.73 3.28 0.53
C ARG A 79 -9.60 4.74 0.97
N LEU A 80 -10.68 5.32 1.51
CA LEU A 80 -10.65 6.69 2.05
C LEU A 80 -9.65 6.84 3.19
N PHE A 81 -9.56 5.83 4.08
CA PHE A 81 -8.62 5.84 5.18
C PHE A 81 -7.19 5.94 4.69
N HIS A 82 -6.75 5.01 3.86
CA HIS A 82 -5.36 4.99 3.44
C HIS A 82 -4.97 6.11 2.47
N GLN A 83 -5.93 6.71 1.76
CA GLN A 83 -5.69 7.91 0.99
C GLN A 83 -5.31 9.11 1.88
N HIS A 84 -5.89 9.20 3.08
CA HIS A 84 -5.77 10.38 3.95
C HIS A 84 -4.88 10.15 5.16
N PHE A 85 -4.78 8.91 5.64
CA PHE A 85 -4.08 8.50 6.84
C PHE A 85 -2.99 7.49 6.52
N ARG A 86 -1.79 7.75 7.04
CA ARG A 86 -0.73 6.77 7.18
C ARG A 86 -1.05 5.90 8.39
N ILE A 87 -1.11 4.60 8.17
CA ILE A 87 -1.36 3.61 9.21
C ILE A 87 -0.03 3.01 9.63
N GLN A 88 0.32 3.15 10.90
CA GLN A 88 1.56 2.60 11.46
C GLN A 88 1.22 1.74 12.66
N ASN A 89 1.80 0.55 12.73
CA ASN A 89 1.66 -0.34 13.87
C ASN A 89 2.92 -0.32 14.72
N PHE A 90 2.73 -0.23 16.02
CA PHE A 90 3.80 -0.26 17.01
C PHE A 90 3.50 -1.31 18.06
N LYS A 91 4.55 -1.87 18.64
CA LYS A 91 4.45 -2.63 19.88
C LYS A 91 5.02 -1.76 20.99
N LEU A 92 4.17 -1.34 21.91
CA LEU A 92 4.56 -0.56 23.09
C LEU A 92 4.36 -1.44 24.31
N GLN A 93 5.47 -1.77 24.99
CA GLN A 93 5.47 -2.71 26.12
C GLN A 93 4.81 -4.05 25.74
N THR A 94 3.60 -4.32 26.27
CA THR A 94 2.80 -5.52 26.02
C THR A 94 1.62 -5.29 25.08
N GLN A 95 1.39 -4.07 24.60
CA GLN A 95 0.24 -3.70 23.78
C GLN A 95 0.62 -3.36 22.33
N TYR A 96 -0.23 -3.79 21.41
CA TYR A 96 -0.18 -3.36 20.02
C TYR A 96 -0.99 -2.09 19.85
N VAL A 97 -0.39 -1.12 19.19
CA VAL A 97 -0.94 0.22 18.99
C VAL A 97 -0.90 0.54 17.51
N TRP A 98 -2.04 0.88 16.94
CA TRP A 98 -2.15 1.33 15.56
C TRP A 98 -2.36 2.84 15.55
N MET A 99 -1.45 3.58 14.95
CA MET A 99 -1.55 5.01 14.79
C MET A 99 -2.08 5.33 13.39
N PHE A 100 -3.09 6.17 13.30
CA PHE A 100 -3.55 6.77 12.05
C PHE A 100 -3.16 8.24 12.06
N ALA A 101 -2.18 8.58 11.21
CA ALA A 101 -1.66 9.93 11.08
C ALA A 101 -2.01 10.49 9.71
N SER A 102 -2.77 11.58 9.66
CA SER A 102 -3.07 12.26 8.39
C SER A 102 -1.78 12.69 7.68
N ASN A 103 -1.77 12.61 6.35
CA ASN A 103 -0.65 13.08 5.51
C ASN A 103 -0.33 14.57 5.69
N LYS A 104 -1.23 15.33 6.32
CA LYS A 104 -1.08 16.77 6.59
C LYS A 104 -0.50 17.08 7.98
N LEU A 105 -0.35 16.08 8.86
CA LEU A 105 0.12 16.31 10.22
C LEU A 105 1.63 16.60 10.25
N PRO A 106 2.08 17.62 10.99
CA PRO A 106 3.50 17.86 11.22
C PRO A 106 4.17 16.70 11.98
N SER A 107 5.42 16.40 11.64
CA SER A 107 6.21 15.37 12.33
C SER A 107 6.39 15.65 13.83
N THR A 108 6.35 16.92 14.25
CA THR A 108 6.44 17.33 15.66
C THR A 108 5.27 16.77 16.47
N THR A 109 4.04 16.90 15.98
CA THR A 109 2.84 16.36 16.62
C THR A 109 2.89 14.83 16.74
N ILE A 110 3.45 14.16 15.74
CA ILE A 110 3.64 12.70 15.79
C ILE A 110 4.68 12.32 16.86
N ASN A 111 5.77 13.07 16.96
CA ASN A 111 6.81 12.84 17.97
C ASN A 111 6.29 13.10 19.40
N GLU A 112 5.46 14.12 19.59
CA GLU A 112 4.77 14.40 20.86
C GLU A 112 3.86 13.23 21.25
N LEU A 113 3.01 12.76 20.34
CA LEU A 113 2.18 11.59 20.56
C LEU A 113 3.01 10.36 20.94
N MET A 114 4.07 10.06 20.19
CA MET A 114 4.94 8.92 20.49
C MET A 114 5.64 9.04 21.85
N THR A 115 5.99 10.25 22.25
CA THR A 115 6.56 10.52 23.58
C THR A 115 5.53 10.30 24.68
N TYR A 116 4.30 10.76 24.46
CA TYR A 116 3.17 10.54 25.36
C TYR A 116 2.85 9.05 25.51
N LEU A 117 2.69 8.32 24.40
CA LEU A 117 2.31 6.90 24.39
C LEU A 117 3.30 6.00 25.15
N ARG A 118 4.59 6.37 25.22
CA ARG A 118 5.59 5.61 26.00
C ARG A 118 5.39 5.72 27.51
N LYS A 119 4.74 6.79 27.98
CA LYS A 119 4.51 7.10 29.40
C LYS A 119 3.05 6.89 29.82
N ALA A 120 2.12 6.92 28.87
CA ALA A 120 0.69 6.86 29.13
C ALA A 120 0.29 5.49 29.74
N PRO A 121 -0.60 5.48 30.74
CA PRO A 121 -1.12 4.24 31.31
C PRO A 121 -2.19 3.65 30.39
N LEU A 122 -1.77 3.08 29.26
CA LEU A 122 -2.65 2.57 28.21
C LEU A 122 -3.61 1.46 28.68
N GLN A 123 -3.29 0.80 29.80
CA GLN A 123 -4.14 -0.20 30.46
C GLN A 123 -5.44 0.39 31.03
N ASN A 124 -5.48 1.69 31.30
CA ASN A 124 -6.65 2.36 31.86
C ASN A 124 -7.75 2.62 30.80
N TYR A 125 -7.46 2.39 29.52
CA TYR A 125 -8.42 2.59 28.44
C TYR A 125 -9.21 1.30 28.19
N THR A 126 -10.45 1.29 28.67
CA THR A 126 -11.39 0.15 28.58
C THR A 126 -12.63 0.48 27.76
N CYS A 127 -13.20 -0.55 27.13
CA CYS A 127 -14.48 -0.48 26.43
C CYS A 127 -15.62 -0.72 27.42
N ASN A 128 -16.66 0.11 27.37
CA ASN A 128 -17.91 -0.13 28.12
C ASN A 128 -19.00 -0.79 27.27
N ALA A 129 -18.90 -0.67 25.95
CA ALA A 129 -19.80 -1.25 24.96
C ALA A 129 -19.04 -1.48 23.65
N ALA A 130 -19.56 -2.33 22.79
CA ALA A 130 -18.99 -2.60 21.47
C ALA A 130 -20.05 -2.61 20.36
N VAL A 131 -19.62 -2.26 19.14
CA VAL A 131 -20.46 -2.35 17.94
C VAL A 131 -19.96 -3.50 17.07
N ALA A 132 -20.89 -4.26 16.50
CA ALA A 132 -20.55 -5.32 15.56
C ALA A 132 -20.15 -4.73 14.19
N PRO A 133 -19.07 -5.16 13.55
CA PRO A 133 -18.71 -4.68 12.20
C PRO A 133 -19.82 -4.89 11.17
N SER A 134 -20.57 -6.00 11.29
CA SER A 134 -21.72 -6.31 10.43
C SER A 134 -22.88 -5.33 10.55
N SER A 135 -22.96 -4.51 11.61
CA SER A 135 -23.93 -3.43 11.70
C SER A 135 -23.44 -2.10 11.09
N ILE A 136 -22.19 -2.04 10.62
CA ILE A 136 -21.57 -0.83 10.03
C ILE A 136 -21.29 -1.01 8.53
N PHE A 137 -20.92 -2.22 8.10
CA PHE A 137 -20.49 -2.47 6.72
C PHE A 137 -21.37 -3.47 5.99
N SER A 138 -21.71 -3.14 4.75
CA SER A 138 -22.64 -3.90 3.91
C SER A 138 -21.98 -5.01 3.09
N ASP A 139 -20.69 -4.85 2.81
CA ASP A 139 -19.84 -5.74 2.03
C ASP A 139 -18.87 -6.53 2.91
N LEU A 140 -19.24 -6.76 4.18
CA LEU A 140 -18.40 -7.45 5.16
C LEU A 140 -18.28 -8.95 4.85
N GLY A 141 -17.46 -9.30 3.85
CA GLY A 141 -17.13 -10.67 3.49
C GLY A 141 -16.10 -11.28 4.44
N GLY A 142 -16.54 -11.70 5.63
CA GLY A 142 -15.72 -12.50 6.55
C GLY A 142 -14.46 -11.82 7.06
N ILE A 143 -14.58 -10.55 7.50
CA ILE A 143 -13.51 -9.90 8.26
C ILE A 143 -13.41 -10.59 9.62
N ASN A 144 -12.55 -11.60 9.70
CA ASN A 144 -12.32 -12.29 10.96
C ASN A 144 -11.21 -11.60 11.78
N SER A 145 -10.61 -10.50 11.29
CA SER A 145 -9.45 -9.83 11.91
C SER A 145 -9.33 -8.36 11.51
N LEU A 146 -9.14 -7.46 12.48
CA LEU A 146 -8.92 -6.04 12.20
C LEU A 146 -7.61 -5.80 11.41
N LYS A 147 -6.59 -6.62 11.65
CA LYS A 147 -5.33 -6.56 10.88
C LYS A 147 -5.57 -6.77 9.38
N PHE A 148 -6.56 -7.59 9.02
CA PHE A 148 -6.96 -7.77 7.62
C PHE A 148 -7.95 -6.70 7.16
N ALA A 149 -8.82 -6.21 8.03
CA ALA A 149 -9.75 -5.13 7.72
C ALA A 149 -9.03 -3.82 7.37
N LEU A 150 -7.97 -3.50 8.12
CA LEU A 150 -7.15 -2.30 7.94
C LEU A 150 -6.06 -2.47 6.88
N LYS A 151 -5.93 -3.66 6.28
CA LYS A 151 -5.10 -3.80 5.08
C LYS A 151 -5.77 -3.10 3.90
N PRO A 152 -4.98 -2.67 2.92
CA PRO A 152 -5.53 -2.28 1.64
C PRO A 152 -6.47 -3.34 1.06
N PRO A 153 -7.74 -3.01 0.77
CA PRO A 153 -8.54 -3.79 -0.16
C PRO A 153 -7.76 -4.04 -1.45
N SER A 154 -7.63 -5.31 -1.84
CA SER A 154 -7.10 -5.65 -3.16
C SER A 154 -8.07 -5.15 -4.24
N PRO A 155 -7.60 -4.71 -5.42
CA PRO A 155 -8.47 -4.31 -6.54
C PRO A 155 -9.43 -5.42 -7.00
N THR A 156 -9.14 -6.68 -6.62
CA THR A 156 -9.95 -7.85 -6.93
C THR A 156 -11.20 -8.01 -6.06
N GLN A 157 -11.33 -7.28 -4.96
CA GLN A 157 -12.55 -7.23 -4.13
C GLN A 157 -13.54 -6.15 -4.62
N ARG A 158 -13.82 -6.09 -5.92
CA ARG A 158 -15.18 -5.69 -6.32
C ARG A 158 -16.07 -6.85 -5.93
N CYS A 159 -16.95 -6.61 -4.96
CA CYS A 159 -18.11 -7.44 -4.71
C CYS A 159 -18.69 -7.88 -6.05
N ARG A 160 -18.84 -9.19 -6.23
CA ARG A 160 -19.76 -9.72 -7.23
C ARG A 160 -21.12 -9.14 -6.85
N ALA A 161 -21.46 -7.98 -7.40
CA ALA A 161 -22.82 -7.50 -7.42
C ALA A 161 -23.60 -8.65 -8.06
N SER A 162 -24.43 -9.30 -7.25
CA SER A 162 -25.37 -10.31 -7.67
C SER A 162 -26.11 -9.78 -8.89
N SER A 163 -25.80 -10.35 -10.06
CA SER A 163 -26.58 -10.08 -11.27
C SER A 163 -28.03 -10.51 -11.02
N PRO A 164 -29.01 -9.78 -11.57
CA PRO A 164 -30.41 -10.02 -11.26
C PRO A 164 -30.90 -11.34 -11.89
N LEU A 165 -31.70 -12.06 -11.11
CA LEU A 165 -32.71 -13.06 -11.52
C LEU A 165 -32.39 -13.89 -12.78
N ARG A 166 -31.98 -15.15 -12.55
CA ARG A 166 -32.37 -16.25 -13.44
C ARG A 166 -33.15 -17.30 -12.65
N THR A 167 -34.41 -17.43 -13.04
CA THR A 167 -35.42 -18.36 -12.56
C THR A 167 -35.02 -19.82 -12.81
N ALA A 168 -35.33 -20.67 -11.83
CA ALA A 168 -35.56 -22.13 -11.80
C ALA A 168 -34.98 -23.03 -12.92
N GLY A 169 -34.25 -24.07 -12.50
CA GLY A 169 -33.93 -25.23 -13.35
C GLY A 169 -32.97 -26.24 -12.70
N GLN A 170 -33.49 -27.03 -11.77
CA GLN A 170 -33.22 -28.46 -11.54
C GLN A 170 -31.86 -29.11 -11.92
N MET A 171 -31.33 -29.84 -10.93
CA MET A 171 -30.64 -31.15 -10.98
C MET A 171 -29.16 -31.25 -10.59
N CYS A 172 -28.97 -32.20 -9.68
CA CYS A 172 -27.75 -32.76 -9.11
C CYS A 172 -26.72 -33.27 -10.12
N GLY A 173 -25.47 -33.27 -9.66
CA GLY A 173 -24.54 -34.39 -9.86
C GLY A 173 -23.53 -34.25 -10.99
N ALA A 174 -22.32 -33.82 -10.65
CA ALA A 174 -21.10 -34.35 -11.27
C ALA A 174 -19.86 -33.93 -10.45
N ASN A 175 -19.16 -34.93 -9.94
CA ASN A 175 -17.75 -34.83 -9.55
C ASN A 175 -16.93 -34.36 -10.75
N VAL A 176 -16.15 -33.28 -10.59
CA VAL A 176 -14.97 -33.06 -11.42
C VAL A 176 -13.85 -32.53 -10.54
N ASN A 177 -12.84 -33.37 -10.35
CA ASN A 177 -11.52 -33.02 -9.84
C ASN A 177 -10.97 -31.79 -10.58
N LEU A 178 -10.68 -30.69 -9.88
CA LEU A 178 -9.87 -29.60 -10.42
C LEU A 178 -8.66 -29.33 -9.52
N PHE A 179 -7.53 -29.87 -9.98
CA PHE A 179 -6.17 -29.36 -9.86
C PHE A 179 -5.86 -28.46 -8.64
N SER A 180 -5.20 -29.07 -7.66
CA SER A 180 -4.28 -28.41 -6.75
C SER A 180 -3.26 -27.59 -7.55
N ARG A 181 -3.48 -26.28 -7.66
CA ARG A 181 -2.39 -25.34 -7.93
C ARG A 181 -1.62 -25.18 -6.62
N ARG A 182 -0.47 -25.85 -6.53
CA ARG A 182 0.57 -25.54 -5.55
C ARG A 182 0.90 -24.05 -5.67
N SER A 183 0.40 -23.24 -4.74
CA SER A 183 0.94 -21.92 -4.49
C SER A 183 2.38 -22.10 -4.03
N HIS A 184 3.34 -21.73 -4.88
CA HIS A 184 4.68 -21.42 -4.38
C HIS A 184 4.51 -20.23 -3.43
N GLN A 185 4.58 -20.50 -2.13
CA GLN A 185 4.86 -19.49 -1.13
C GLN A 185 6.25 -18.92 -1.44
N VAL A 186 6.29 -17.87 -2.24
CA VAL A 186 7.42 -16.94 -2.22
C VAL A 186 7.18 -16.09 -0.98
N GLY A 187 7.91 -16.39 0.10
CA GLY A 187 7.92 -15.57 1.29
C GLY A 187 8.47 -14.19 0.95
N MET A 188 7.58 -13.23 0.71
CA MET A 188 7.95 -11.83 0.63
C MET A 188 8.24 -11.32 2.04
N ASN A 189 9.48 -11.47 2.47
CA ASN A 189 10.01 -10.69 3.57
C ASN A 189 10.09 -9.25 3.07
N ALA A 190 9.09 -8.44 3.42
CA ALA A 190 9.19 -6.99 3.33
C ALA A 190 10.30 -6.56 4.30
N THR A 191 11.53 -6.46 3.79
CA THR A 191 12.65 -5.86 4.51
C THR A 191 12.32 -4.37 4.63
N PHE A 192 11.60 -4.00 5.69
CA PHE A 192 11.48 -2.61 6.12
C PHE A 192 12.89 -2.12 6.41
N VAL A 193 13.44 -1.29 5.53
CA VAL A 193 14.63 -0.51 5.86
C VAL A 193 14.22 0.44 6.97
N LEU A 194 14.61 0.11 8.19
CA LEU A 194 14.37 0.95 9.37
C LEU A 194 15.06 2.31 9.14
N PRO A 195 14.43 3.43 9.51
CA PRO A 195 15.14 4.69 9.60
C PRO A 195 16.31 4.54 10.58
N VAL A 196 17.50 4.97 10.17
CA VAL A 196 18.65 5.03 11.08
C VAL A 196 18.46 6.26 11.96
N ILE A 197 18.25 6.03 13.26
CA ILE A 197 18.24 7.10 14.26
C ILE A 197 19.69 7.53 14.44
N THR A 198 20.04 8.75 14.06
CA THR A 198 21.36 9.29 14.33
C THR A 198 21.52 9.52 15.84
N ASN A 199 22.76 9.60 16.34
CA ASN A 199 23.06 9.83 17.77
C ASN A 199 22.44 11.11 18.36
N GLN A 200 21.80 11.95 17.54
CA GLN A 200 21.11 13.18 17.93
C GLN A 200 19.58 13.07 17.88
N GLY A 201 19.00 11.88 17.63
CA GLY A 201 17.56 11.66 17.66
C GLY A 201 16.80 12.13 16.41
N ASN A 202 17.50 12.52 15.34
CA ASN A 202 16.88 12.87 14.06
C ASN A 202 16.58 11.61 13.24
N ILE A 203 15.36 11.52 12.70
CA ILE A 203 14.98 10.56 11.67
C ILE A 203 15.41 11.16 10.34
N GLU A 204 16.60 10.79 9.85
CA GLU A 204 16.95 11.07 8.46
C GLU A 204 16.39 9.94 7.58
N GLU A 205 15.45 10.29 6.67
CA GLU A 205 15.15 9.43 5.53
C GLU A 205 16.43 9.35 4.70
N ARG A 206 17.20 8.26 4.83
CA ARG A 206 18.40 8.03 4.04
C ARG A 206 17.98 7.73 2.60
N PHE A 207 17.93 8.75 1.75
CA PHE A 207 17.78 8.53 0.32
C PHE A 207 19.11 8.01 -0.21
N PRO A 208 19.16 6.81 -0.80
CA PRO A 208 20.38 6.33 -1.43
C PRO A 208 20.79 7.30 -2.55
N ASP A 209 22.02 7.79 -2.47
CA ASP A 209 22.60 8.77 -3.41
C ASP A 209 22.91 8.17 -4.79
N GLU A 210 22.87 6.84 -4.88
CA GLU A 210 23.27 6.10 -6.07
C GLU A 210 22.07 5.75 -6.95
N MET A 211 22.26 5.94 -8.25
CA MET A 211 21.46 5.28 -9.29
C MET A 211 22.13 3.97 -9.69
N ASN A 212 21.34 2.95 -9.97
CA ASN A 212 21.83 1.64 -10.34
C ASN A 212 21.43 1.32 -11.78
N LEU A 213 22.38 0.82 -12.58
CA LEU A 213 22.10 0.26 -13.90
C LEU A 213 21.37 -1.08 -13.72
N VAL A 214 20.10 -1.12 -14.10
CA VAL A 214 19.23 -2.30 -13.92
C VAL A 214 18.94 -3.04 -15.23
N ASP A 215 19.07 -2.31 -16.34
CA ASP A 215 19.06 -2.86 -17.70
C ASP A 215 19.99 -2.05 -18.59
N GLU A 216 20.31 -2.56 -19.78
CA GLU A 216 21.12 -1.84 -20.76
C GLU A 216 20.56 -0.43 -21.00
N GLY A 217 21.34 0.58 -20.61
CA GLY A 217 20.99 2.00 -20.70
C GLY A 217 19.76 2.45 -19.89
N VAL A 218 19.32 1.66 -18.91
CA VAL A 218 18.22 2.03 -17.99
C VAL A 218 18.71 2.00 -16.55
N PHE A 219 18.61 3.15 -15.89
CA PHE A 219 18.94 3.33 -14.49
C PHE A 219 17.70 3.50 -13.63
N VAL A 220 17.76 3.02 -12.38
CA VAL A 220 16.79 3.32 -11.33
C VAL A 220 17.49 4.11 -10.22
N GLY A 221 16.87 5.20 -9.75
CA GLY A 221 17.44 6.01 -8.69
C GLY A 221 16.41 6.70 -7.79
N SER A 222 16.93 7.40 -6.78
CA SER A 222 16.19 8.30 -5.90
C SER A 222 16.17 9.73 -6.45
N GLU A 223 15.45 10.62 -5.78
CA GLU A 223 15.49 12.06 -6.04
C GLU A 223 16.91 12.63 -5.84
N ARG A 224 17.66 12.17 -4.84
CA ARG A 224 19.05 12.63 -4.62
C ARG A 224 19.97 12.21 -5.76
N ALA A 225 19.80 11.00 -6.30
CA ALA A 225 20.55 10.56 -7.47
C ALA A 225 20.23 11.45 -8.70
N ALA A 226 18.95 11.79 -8.90
CA ALA A 226 18.52 12.71 -9.96
C ALA A 226 19.00 14.17 -9.75
N ALA A 227 19.38 14.55 -8.53
CA ALA A 227 19.94 15.85 -8.20
C ALA A 227 21.47 15.92 -8.39
N ASN A 228 22.15 14.81 -8.65
CA ASN A 228 23.60 14.78 -8.83
C ASN A 228 23.99 14.94 -10.31
N LYS A 229 24.14 16.20 -10.77
CA LYS A 229 24.46 16.51 -12.18
C LYS A 229 25.70 15.78 -12.69
N GLN A 230 26.75 15.70 -11.87
CA GLN A 230 28.00 15.07 -12.27
C GLN A 230 27.79 13.57 -12.55
N ALA A 231 27.15 12.86 -11.62
CA ALA A 231 26.85 11.45 -11.81
C ALA A 231 25.96 11.19 -13.05
N LEU A 232 24.98 12.07 -13.33
CA LEU A 232 24.15 11.99 -14.53
C LEU A 232 25.00 12.12 -15.82
N LEU A 233 25.93 13.07 -15.86
CA LEU A 233 26.81 13.27 -17.00
C LEU A 233 27.81 12.13 -17.17
N ASP A 234 28.41 11.65 -16.06
CA ASP A 234 29.38 10.54 -16.06
C ASP A 234 28.77 9.23 -16.54
N ASN A 235 27.48 9.03 -16.30
CA ASN A 235 26.73 7.86 -16.80
C ASN A 235 26.01 8.14 -18.13
N HIS A 236 26.31 9.28 -18.76
CA HIS A 236 25.79 9.68 -20.06
C HIS A 236 24.25 9.69 -20.13
N ILE A 237 23.57 9.99 -19.01
CA ILE A 237 22.12 10.11 -18.95
C ILE A 237 21.69 11.20 -19.95
N THR A 238 20.72 10.87 -20.80
CA THR A 238 20.12 11.82 -21.76
C THR A 238 18.66 12.11 -21.43
N HIS A 239 17.97 11.17 -20.79
CA HIS A 239 16.55 11.27 -20.46
C HIS A 239 16.30 10.96 -18.99
N ILE A 240 15.37 11.67 -18.36
CA ILE A 240 15.00 11.46 -16.95
C ILE A 240 13.49 11.37 -16.82
N ILE A 241 13.01 10.26 -16.24
CA ILE A 241 11.61 10.06 -15.90
C ILE A 241 11.43 10.28 -14.40
N ASN A 242 10.70 11.34 -14.04
CA ASN A 242 10.37 11.69 -12.66
C ASN A 242 8.96 11.21 -12.32
N LEU A 243 8.84 10.13 -11.54
CA LEU A 243 7.55 9.58 -11.07
C LEU A 243 7.09 10.16 -9.73
N SER A 244 7.68 11.27 -9.30
CA SER A 244 7.38 11.95 -8.05
C SER A 244 7.09 13.44 -8.28
N GLY A 245 6.52 13.81 -9.42
CA GLY A 245 6.27 15.22 -9.78
C GLY A 245 5.34 16.00 -8.84
N ASN A 246 4.68 15.31 -7.89
CA ASN A 246 3.92 15.93 -6.80
C ASN A 246 4.82 16.45 -5.66
N THR A 247 6.03 15.92 -5.51
CA THR A 247 6.91 16.12 -4.34
C THR A 247 8.35 16.45 -4.72
N SER A 248 8.77 16.12 -5.95
CA SER A 248 10.12 16.30 -6.46
C SER A 248 10.11 17.12 -7.75
N LYS A 249 11.02 18.08 -7.85
CA LYS A 249 11.21 18.93 -9.03
C LYS A 249 12.20 18.32 -10.02
N ASN A 250 12.14 18.76 -11.27
CA ASN A 250 13.18 18.45 -12.25
C ASN A 250 14.39 19.34 -11.96
N HIS A 251 15.53 18.74 -11.62
CA HIS A 251 16.71 19.47 -11.18
C HIS A 251 17.45 20.19 -12.32
N PHE A 252 17.49 19.60 -13.52
CA PHE A 252 18.27 20.11 -14.65
C PHE A 252 17.49 20.08 -15.98
N PRO A 253 16.30 20.72 -16.06
CA PRO A 253 15.42 20.65 -17.24
C PRO A 253 16.07 21.21 -18.52
N GLU A 254 17.05 22.11 -18.38
CA GLU A 254 17.80 22.67 -19.52
C GLU A 254 18.92 21.75 -20.04
N THR A 255 19.20 20.63 -19.36
CA THR A 255 20.30 19.71 -19.70
C THR A 255 19.83 18.33 -20.14
N PHE A 256 18.73 17.82 -19.57
CA PHE A 256 18.20 16.49 -19.88
C PHE A 256 16.76 16.58 -20.37
N ASN A 257 16.34 15.61 -21.18
CA ASN A 257 14.95 15.49 -21.57
C ASN A 257 14.15 14.88 -20.42
N TYR A 258 13.09 15.55 -19.96
CA TYR A 258 12.27 15.06 -18.84
C TYR A 258 10.90 14.54 -19.30
N PHE A 259 10.45 13.46 -18.66
CA PHE A 259 9.04 13.08 -18.59
C PHE A 259 8.62 13.03 -17.12
N THR A 260 7.59 13.78 -16.73
CA THR A 260 7.21 13.92 -15.32
C THR A 260 5.79 13.43 -15.08
N VAL A 261 5.64 12.51 -14.13
CA VAL A 261 4.36 11.95 -13.69
C VAL A 261 4.10 12.38 -12.25
N LYS A 262 2.90 12.91 -12.01
CA LYS A 262 2.42 13.20 -10.66
C LYS A 262 1.67 11.98 -10.15
N MET A 263 2.31 11.20 -9.27
CA MET A 263 1.70 10.03 -8.65
C MET A 263 2.16 9.87 -7.20
N ASN A 264 1.25 9.40 -6.34
CA ASN A 264 1.56 9.07 -4.96
C ASN A 264 2.14 7.67 -4.82
N ASP A 265 2.80 7.41 -3.70
CA ASP A 265 3.39 6.12 -3.37
C ASP A 265 2.59 5.45 -2.26
N ASN A 266 1.41 4.94 -2.61
CA ASN A 266 0.55 4.22 -1.67
C ASN A 266 -0.21 3.12 -2.40
N ASP A 267 -0.64 2.10 -1.66
CA ASP A 267 -1.25 0.87 -2.16
C ASP A 267 -2.60 1.07 -2.86
N PHE A 268 -3.15 2.29 -2.84
CA PHE A 268 -4.46 2.65 -3.39
C PHE A 268 -4.37 3.59 -4.58
N GLU A 269 -3.17 4.09 -4.86
CA GLU A 269 -2.95 4.91 -6.04
C GLU A 269 -3.23 4.05 -7.27
N GLU A 270 -4.22 4.46 -8.06
CA GLU A 270 -4.40 3.92 -9.40
C GLU A 270 -3.25 4.44 -10.26
N ILE A 271 -2.55 3.53 -10.96
CA ILE A 271 -1.46 3.89 -11.86
C ILE A 271 -2.06 4.81 -12.94
N PRO A 272 -1.66 6.10 -12.98
CA PRO A 272 -2.29 7.07 -13.88
C PRO A 272 -1.91 6.79 -15.33
N ASN A 273 -2.66 7.33 -16.29
CA ASN A 273 -2.39 7.11 -17.72
C ASN A 273 -1.00 7.62 -18.13
N GLU A 274 -0.57 8.72 -17.53
CA GLU A 274 0.73 9.35 -17.70
C GLU A 274 1.89 8.41 -17.31
N PHE A 275 1.67 7.45 -16.41
CA PHE A 275 2.66 6.40 -16.13
C PHE A 275 2.85 5.47 -17.33
N TRP A 276 1.78 5.11 -18.04
CA TRP A 276 1.86 4.29 -19.25
C TRP A 276 2.41 5.08 -20.45
N GLU A 277 2.18 6.38 -20.49
CA GLU A 277 2.85 7.29 -21.42
C GLU A 277 4.35 7.39 -21.11
N ALA A 278 4.75 7.48 -19.84
CA ALA A 278 6.15 7.43 -19.41
C ALA A 278 6.83 6.13 -19.81
N LEU A 279 6.11 4.99 -19.76
CA LEU A 279 6.61 3.71 -20.24
C LEU A 279 6.88 3.74 -21.76
N THR A 280 5.99 4.37 -22.51
CA THR A 280 6.15 4.55 -23.97
C THR A 280 7.32 5.48 -24.27
N TYR A 281 7.48 6.55 -23.49
CA TYR A 281 8.62 7.47 -23.56
C TYR A 281 9.94 6.77 -23.26
N LEU A 282 10.00 5.95 -22.19
CA LEU A 282 11.17 5.14 -21.85
C LEU A 282 11.58 4.25 -23.01
N LYS A 283 10.62 3.53 -23.61
CA LYS A 283 10.87 2.69 -24.76
C LYS A 283 11.43 3.48 -25.94
N LYS A 284 10.76 4.58 -26.31
CA LYS A 284 11.19 5.42 -27.43
C LYS A 284 12.62 5.95 -27.22
N ALA A 285 12.91 6.47 -26.02
CA ALA A 285 14.24 6.98 -25.70
C ALA A 285 15.32 5.89 -25.82
N ARG A 286 15.02 4.65 -25.40
CA ARG A 286 15.94 3.51 -25.55
C ARG A 286 16.09 3.08 -27.00
N ASP A 287 15.01 3.02 -27.77
CA ASP A 287 15.03 2.68 -29.20
C ASP A 287 15.86 3.71 -30.02
N GLU A 288 15.91 4.98 -29.57
CA GLU A 288 16.73 6.05 -30.13
C GLU A 288 18.19 6.08 -29.58
N GLY A 289 18.57 5.10 -28.75
CA GLY A 289 19.92 4.98 -28.18
C GLY A 289 20.19 5.87 -26.96
N GLY A 290 19.18 6.57 -26.44
CA GLY A 290 19.29 7.39 -25.24
C GLY A 290 19.46 6.57 -23.97
N ILE A 291 20.15 7.11 -22.96
CA ILE A 291 20.32 6.48 -21.65
C ILE A 291 19.38 7.15 -20.66
N VAL A 292 18.57 6.34 -19.97
CA VAL A 292 17.41 6.83 -19.23
C VAL A 292 17.56 6.56 -17.73
N LEU A 293 17.41 7.60 -16.91
CA LEU A 293 17.19 7.45 -15.47
C LEU A 293 15.69 7.50 -15.17
N VAL A 294 15.18 6.46 -14.52
CA VAL A 294 13.83 6.47 -13.93
C VAL A 294 13.96 6.65 -12.43
N HIS A 295 13.43 7.74 -11.89
CA HIS A 295 13.46 8.01 -10.45
C HIS A 295 12.07 8.28 -9.88
N CYS A 296 11.97 8.07 -8.57
CA CYS A 296 10.91 8.62 -7.74
C CYS A 296 11.57 9.25 -6.51
N ARG A 297 10.85 9.40 -5.40
CA ARG A 297 11.41 9.98 -4.18
C ARG A 297 12.56 9.13 -3.61
N MET A 298 12.29 7.87 -3.27
CA MET A 298 13.30 6.95 -2.69
C MET A 298 13.96 6.02 -3.72
N GLY A 299 13.34 5.81 -4.87
CA GLY A 299 13.79 4.80 -5.83
C GLY A 299 13.45 3.36 -5.43
N TYR A 300 12.40 3.14 -4.62
CA TYR A 300 12.05 1.82 -4.06
C TYR A 300 10.81 1.18 -4.67
N CYS A 301 9.79 1.97 -5.00
CA CYS A 301 8.48 1.46 -5.41
C CYS A 301 8.09 1.91 -6.83
N ARG A 302 7.78 3.20 -7.02
CA ARG A 302 7.31 3.75 -8.31
C ARG A 302 8.27 3.55 -9.49
N SER A 303 9.55 3.93 -9.33
CA SER A 303 10.52 3.81 -10.44
C SER A 303 10.82 2.35 -10.81
N PRO A 304 11.06 1.43 -9.86
CA PRO A 304 11.11 0.00 -10.16
C PRO A 304 9.85 -0.55 -10.83
N ALA A 305 8.65 -0.09 -10.44
CA ALA A 305 7.40 -0.54 -11.05
C ALA A 305 7.34 -0.20 -12.55
N LEU A 306 7.75 1.01 -12.94
CA LEU A 306 7.80 1.40 -14.36
C LEU A 306 8.83 0.58 -15.14
N VAL A 307 10.02 0.40 -14.56
CA VAL A 307 11.09 -0.37 -15.21
C VAL A 307 10.74 -1.85 -15.30
N ALA A 308 10.03 -2.42 -14.31
CA ALA A 308 9.53 -3.78 -14.39
C ALA A 308 8.52 -3.96 -15.53
N ALA A 309 7.61 -3.00 -15.71
CA ALA A 309 6.69 -2.98 -16.85
C ALA A 309 7.43 -2.92 -18.20
N TYR A 310 8.50 -2.12 -18.27
CA TYR A 310 9.38 -2.01 -19.44
C TYR A 310 10.11 -3.32 -19.75
N MET A 311 10.79 -3.90 -18.77
CA MET A 311 11.52 -5.15 -18.97
C MET A 311 10.58 -6.30 -19.33
N SER A 312 9.38 -6.35 -18.73
CA SER A 312 8.35 -7.33 -19.09
C SER A 312 7.90 -7.17 -20.54
N ASP A 313 7.68 -5.93 -20.99
CA ASP A 313 7.31 -5.64 -22.37
C ASP A 313 8.43 -5.95 -23.37
N GLU A 314 9.67 -5.55 -23.10
CA GLU A 314 10.79 -5.68 -24.05
C GLU A 314 11.37 -7.09 -24.07
N LYS A 315 11.62 -7.67 -22.89
CA LYS A 315 12.30 -8.97 -22.75
C LYS A 315 11.34 -10.16 -22.66
N LYS A 316 10.02 -9.91 -22.65
CA LYS A 316 8.97 -10.93 -22.53
C LYS A 316 9.11 -11.80 -21.27
N ILE A 317 9.62 -11.22 -20.18
CA ILE A 317 9.70 -11.86 -18.86
C ILE A 317 8.51 -11.46 -17.98
N SER A 318 8.22 -12.23 -16.94
CA SER A 318 7.16 -11.86 -16.00
C SER A 318 7.52 -10.59 -15.21
N ILE A 319 6.53 -9.86 -14.73
CA ILE A 319 6.73 -8.74 -13.79
C ILE A 319 7.58 -9.16 -12.59
N ASP A 320 7.34 -10.35 -12.03
CA ASP A 320 8.09 -10.87 -10.88
C ASP A 320 9.56 -11.12 -11.21
N ASN A 321 9.85 -11.66 -12.40
CA ASN A 321 11.23 -11.87 -12.87
C ASN A 321 11.92 -10.53 -13.14
N ALA A 322 11.22 -9.56 -13.73
CA ALA A 322 11.75 -8.23 -13.94
C ALA A 322 12.12 -7.55 -12.62
N LEU A 323 11.23 -7.62 -11.62
CA LEU A 323 11.50 -7.11 -10.28
C LEU A 323 12.67 -7.82 -9.59
N SER A 324 12.79 -9.13 -9.77
CA SER A 324 13.92 -9.91 -9.24
C SER A 324 15.26 -9.45 -9.86
N LEU A 325 15.28 -9.14 -11.16
CA LEU A 325 16.46 -8.60 -11.83
C LEU A 325 16.81 -7.20 -11.30
N ILE A 326 15.82 -6.33 -11.14
CA ILE A 326 16.01 -4.99 -10.56
C ILE A 326 16.55 -5.12 -9.12
N GLN A 327 15.98 -6.00 -8.30
CA GLN A 327 16.40 -6.25 -6.92
C GLN A 327 17.82 -6.80 -6.82
N SER A 328 18.29 -7.57 -7.82
CA SER A 328 19.69 -8.03 -7.86
C SER A 328 20.71 -6.89 -7.99
N LYS A 329 20.28 -5.73 -8.51
CA LYS A 329 21.09 -4.51 -8.65
C LYS A 329 20.79 -3.47 -7.58
N ARG A 330 19.58 -3.49 -7.04
CA ARG A 330 19.08 -2.58 -6.02
C ARG A 330 18.20 -3.33 -4.99
N PRO A 331 18.80 -3.95 -3.96
CA PRO A 331 18.10 -4.85 -3.03
C PRO A 331 16.95 -4.22 -2.23
N GLU A 332 16.94 -2.90 -2.10
CA GLU A 332 15.95 -2.12 -1.36
C GLU A 332 14.60 -1.98 -2.09
N VAL A 333 14.53 -2.44 -3.35
CA VAL A 333 13.31 -2.35 -4.16
C VAL A 333 12.19 -3.18 -3.55
N SER A 334 11.06 -2.53 -3.32
CA SER A 334 9.83 -3.11 -2.81
C SER A 334 8.64 -2.34 -3.38
N VAL A 335 8.06 -2.86 -4.45
CA VAL A 335 6.85 -2.30 -5.06
C VAL A 335 5.65 -2.61 -4.20
N ASN A 336 4.77 -1.63 -4.01
CA ASN A 336 3.58 -1.83 -3.19
C ASN A 336 2.59 -2.81 -3.85
N PRO A 337 1.78 -3.54 -3.07
CA PRO A 337 0.83 -4.53 -3.59
C PRO A 337 -0.16 -3.97 -4.60
N GLY A 338 -0.64 -2.74 -4.40
CA GLY A 338 -1.60 -2.08 -5.31
C GLY A 338 -1.03 -1.88 -6.71
N PHE A 339 0.24 -1.49 -6.83
CA PHE A 339 0.92 -1.40 -8.12
C PHE A 339 1.21 -2.77 -8.72
N LEU A 340 1.61 -3.75 -7.92
CA LEU A 340 1.83 -5.13 -8.40
C LEU A 340 0.57 -5.70 -9.05
N ASP A 341 -0.58 -5.59 -8.38
CA ASP A 341 -1.86 -6.07 -8.89
C ASP A 341 -2.22 -5.42 -10.24
N GLN A 342 -1.97 -4.11 -10.37
CA GLN A 342 -2.22 -3.36 -11.60
C GLN A 342 -1.25 -3.74 -12.73
N LEU A 343 0.03 -3.98 -12.40
CA LEU A 343 1.05 -4.46 -13.34
C LEU A 343 0.73 -5.87 -13.86
N HIS A 344 0.38 -6.81 -12.97
CA HIS A 344 -0.02 -8.16 -13.34
C HIS A 344 -1.30 -8.16 -14.17
N LEU A 345 -2.29 -7.32 -13.83
CA LEU A 345 -3.51 -7.18 -14.63
C LEU A 345 -3.21 -6.73 -16.06
N ARG A 346 -2.26 -5.81 -16.24
CA ARG A 346 -1.82 -5.35 -17.56
C ARG A 346 -1.08 -6.46 -18.32
N GLU A 347 -0.15 -7.15 -17.66
CA GLU A 347 0.57 -8.30 -18.23
C GLU A 347 -0.42 -9.35 -18.76
N ASP A 348 -1.43 -9.70 -17.95
CA ASP A 348 -2.47 -10.65 -18.31
C ASP A 348 -3.31 -10.20 -19.51
N LYS A 349 -3.71 -8.92 -19.53
CA LYS A 349 -4.44 -8.34 -20.67
C LYS A 349 -3.62 -8.42 -21.95
N LYS A 350 -2.32 -8.09 -21.89
CA LYS A 350 -1.39 -8.18 -23.04
C LYS A 350 -1.14 -9.61 -23.50
N ARG A 351 -1.13 -10.58 -22.57
CA ARG A 351 -1.00 -12.00 -22.92
C ARG A 351 -2.24 -12.53 -23.62
N LYS A 352 -3.43 -12.13 -23.19
CA LYS A 352 -4.72 -12.55 -23.77
C LYS A 352 -5.02 -11.89 -25.12
N SER A 353 -4.53 -10.68 -25.36
CA SER A 353 -4.74 -9.97 -26.64
C SER A 353 -3.86 -10.45 -27.78
N LYS A 354 -2.85 -11.30 -27.51
CA LYS A 354 -2.06 -11.95 -28.57
C LYS A 354 -2.84 -13.16 -29.10
N PRO A 355 -3.15 -13.24 -30.42
CA PRO A 355 -3.76 -14.43 -30.99
C PRO A 355 -2.83 -15.63 -30.76
N ARG A 356 -3.37 -16.74 -30.26
CA ARG A 356 -2.66 -18.03 -30.26
C ARG A 356 -2.42 -18.38 -31.73
N LEU A 357 -1.18 -18.26 -32.19
CA LEU A 357 -0.74 -18.92 -33.42
C LEU A 357 -0.91 -20.42 -33.18
N LEU A 358 -2.03 -20.96 -33.62
CA LEU A 358 -2.21 -22.39 -33.80
C LEU A 358 -1.23 -22.80 -34.90
N ILE A 359 -0.11 -23.39 -34.48
CA ILE A 359 0.79 -24.09 -35.38
C ILE A 359 0.01 -25.34 -35.83
N ASN A 360 -0.71 -25.22 -36.95
CA ASN A 360 -1.19 -26.38 -37.67
C ASN A 360 0.03 -26.98 -38.36
N THR A 361 0.67 -27.93 -37.68
CA THR A 361 1.59 -28.87 -38.31
C THR A 361 0.77 -29.72 -39.27
N VAL A 362 0.82 -29.37 -40.56
CA VAL A 362 0.42 -30.27 -41.65
C VAL A 362 1.60 -31.22 -41.85
N LEU A 363 1.39 -32.50 -41.54
CA LEU A 363 2.14 -33.61 -42.12
C LEU A 363 1.18 -34.41 -43.00
#